data_AF-A0A1G7CFL1-F1
#
_entry.id   AF-A0A1G7CFL1-F1
#
_cell.length_a   1.000
_cell.length_b   1.000
_cell.length_c   1.000
_cell.angle_alpha   90.00
_cell.angle_beta   90.00
_cell.angle_gamma   90.00
#
_symmetry.space_group_name_H-M   'P 1'
#
loop_
_entity.id
_entity.type
_entity.pdbx_description
1 polymer ?
#
loop_
_entity_poly.entity_id
_entity_poly.type
_entity_poly.pdbx_seq_one_letter_code
_entity_poly.pdbx_strand_id
1 'polypeptide(L)'
;MTLRRLGLLPATLLTALALTACTAEPSEADDPKAAVPPTSTPAPSGAPGGPPESGLLLADAIRKIPLAEEKRTGYKRDSFKHWVDEDTDGCQTRQEVLIAEAVTAPEQGARCALTGGSWLSYYDEVEVTDAKRLDIDHMVPLAEAW
;
A
#
# COMPACT_ATOMS: atom_id res chain seq x y z
N MET A 1 9.00 -45.89 40.30
CA MET A 1 8.43 -45.11 41.43
C MET A 1 8.74 -43.66 41.10
N THR A 2 7.81 -42.79 40.71
CA THR A 2 6.51 -42.51 41.33
C THR A 2 5.52 -42.00 40.28
N LEU A 3 4.33 -42.60 40.28
CA LEU A 3 3.14 -42.25 39.49
C LEU A 3 2.32 -41.20 40.26
N ARG A 4 1.70 -40.23 39.58
CA ARG A 4 0.42 -39.55 39.95
C ARG A 4 0.06 -38.56 38.82
N ARG A 5 -0.87 -38.82 37.91
CA ARG A 5 -2.34 -39.07 37.94
C ARG A 5 -3.22 -37.89 38.40
N LEU A 6 -4.15 -37.56 37.49
CA LEU A 6 -5.51 -36.98 37.62
C LEU A 6 -5.60 -35.49 38.01
N GLY A 7 -6.15 -34.63 37.16
CA GLY A 7 -7.59 -34.39 36.94
C GLY A 7 -7.81 -32.87 37.14
N LEU A 8 -8.81 -32.12 36.69
CA LEU A 8 -10.16 -32.34 36.18
C LEU A 8 -10.48 -31.09 35.28
N LEU A 9 -11.15 -31.28 34.14
CA LEU A 9 -12.12 -30.30 33.60
C LEU A 9 -13.39 -30.35 34.49
N PRO A 10 -14.33 -29.39 34.54
CA PRO A 10 -14.68 -28.36 33.54
C PRO A 10 -15.11 -26.99 34.12
N ALA A 11 -15.30 -25.97 33.28
CA ALA A 11 -16.21 -24.86 33.60
C ALA A 11 -16.75 -24.25 32.29
N THR A 12 -17.90 -24.77 31.87
CA THR A 12 -18.80 -24.15 30.91
C THR A 12 -19.26 -22.79 31.42
N LEU A 13 -19.01 -21.71 30.66
CA LEU A 13 -19.77 -20.48 30.77
C LEU A 13 -20.39 -20.20 29.38
N LEU A 14 -21.66 -20.59 29.23
CA LEU A 14 -22.51 -20.16 28.14
C LEU A 14 -22.89 -18.69 28.38
N THR A 15 -22.22 -17.76 27.71
CA THR A 15 -22.70 -16.37 27.59
C THR A 15 -23.65 -16.28 26.41
N ALA A 16 -24.96 -16.33 26.70
CA ALA A 16 -25.99 -15.96 25.75
C ALA A 16 -25.97 -14.43 25.56
N LEU A 17 -25.37 -13.95 24.48
CA LEU A 17 -25.47 -12.56 24.06
C LEU A 17 -26.79 -12.41 23.29
N ALA A 18 -27.78 -11.78 23.93
CA ALA A 18 -29.01 -11.40 23.26
C ALA A 18 -28.67 -10.28 22.26
N LEU A 19 -28.61 -10.62 20.96
CA LEU A 19 -28.66 -9.64 19.90
C LEU A 19 -30.08 -9.06 19.89
N THR A 20 -30.26 -7.91 20.53
CA THR A 20 -31.34 -6.99 20.20
C THR A 20 -31.12 -6.54 18.75
N ALA A 21 -31.77 -7.22 17.82
CA ALA A 21 -31.88 -6.78 16.44
C ALA A 21 -32.62 -5.43 16.45
N CYS A 22 -31.90 -4.35 16.10
CA CYS A 22 -32.55 -3.15 15.59
C CYS A 22 -33.24 -3.54 14.28
N THR A 23 -34.56 -3.74 14.34
CA THR A 23 -35.41 -3.66 13.16
C THR A 23 -35.29 -2.23 12.65
N ALA A 24 -34.46 -2.02 11.63
CA ALA A 24 -34.55 -0.83 10.81
C ALA A 24 -35.81 -1.02 9.94
N GLU A 25 -36.87 -0.32 10.30
CA GLU A 25 -38.04 -0.17 9.45
C GLU A 25 -37.61 0.56 8.17
N PRO A 26 -37.95 0.06 6.97
CA PRO A 26 -37.73 0.82 5.76
C PRO A 26 -38.74 1.97 5.77
N SER A 27 -38.24 3.19 5.98
CA SER A 27 -38.99 4.40 5.67
C SER A 27 -39.08 4.48 4.15
N GLU A 28 -40.19 3.95 3.62
CA GLU A 28 -40.58 4.10 2.22
C GLU A 28 -41.06 5.54 2.04
N ALA A 29 -40.11 6.45 1.81
CA ALA A 29 -40.41 7.76 1.27
C ALA A 29 -40.68 7.57 -0.23
N ASP A 30 -41.97 7.58 -0.58
CA ASP A 30 -42.47 7.70 -1.96
C ASP A 30 -42.03 9.05 -2.54
N ASP A 31 -40.78 9.13 -2.98
CA ASP A 31 -40.31 10.14 -3.92
C ASP A 31 -40.40 9.53 -5.32
N PRO A 32 -41.26 10.03 -6.23
CA PRO A 32 -41.25 9.60 -7.62
C PRO A 32 -40.03 10.21 -8.31
N LYS A 33 -38.84 9.70 -7.99
CA LYS A 33 -37.64 9.93 -8.78
C LYS A 33 -37.74 9.00 -9.98
N ALA A 34 -38.08 9.56 -11.14
CA ALA A 34 -38.03 8.86 -12.40
C ALA A 34 -36.73 8.05 -12.48
N ALA A 35 -36.86 6.74 -12.68
CA ALA A 35 -35.74 5.84 -12.90
C ALA A 35 -35.10 6.19 -14.24
N VAL A 36 -34.20 7.16 -14.22
CA VAL A 36 -33.28 7.40 -15.32
C VAL A 36 -32.23 6.27 -15.23
N PRO A 37 -32.07 5.43 -16.26
CA PRO A 37 -31.02 4.42 -16.24
C PRO A 37 -29.66 5.13 -16.06
N PRO A 38 -28.70 4.57 -15.31
CA PRO A 38 -27.37 5.15 -15.22
C PRO A 38 -26.70 4.97 -16.59
N THR A 39 -26.86 5.94 -17.48
CA THR A 39 -26.00 6.09 -18.64
C THR A 39 -24.66 6.57 -18.11
N SER A 40 -23.83 5.63 -17.66
CA SER A 40 -22.41 5.87 -17.39
C SER A 40 -21.72 6.12 -18.72
N THR A 41 -21.78 7.36 -19.20
CA THR A 41 -20.88 7.82 -20.25
C THR A 41 -19.51 7.94 -19.60
N PRO A 42 -18.48 7.18 -20.03
CA PRO A 42 -17.14 7.36 -19.51
C PRO A 42 -16.69 8.78 -19.89
N ALA A 43 -16.54 9.65 -18.89
CA ALA A 43 -15.88 10.93 -19.10
C ALA A 43 -14.40 10.63 -19.39
N PRO A 44 -13.83 11.09 -20.52
CA PRO A 44 -12.40 10.96 -20.75
C PRO A 44 -11.69 11.83 -19.72
N SER A 45 -11.05 11.21 -18.73
CA SER A 45 -10.07 11.89 -17.90
C SER A 45 -8.78 12.01 -18.72
N GLY A 46 -8.75 13.01 -19.60
CA GLY A 46 -7.54 13.41 -20.30
C GLY A 46 -6.65 14.23 -19.35
N ALA A 47 -5.34 14.02 -19.40
CA ALA A 47 -4.39 14.92 -18.76
C ALA A 47 -4.58 16.37 -19.29
N PRO A 48 -4.33 17.41 -18.48
CA PRO A 48 -4.45 18.79 -18.93
C PRO A 48 -3.55 19.04 -20.15
N GLY A 49 -4.14 19.40 -21.29
CA GLY A 49 -3.41 19.82 -22.50
C GLY A 49 -3.44 18.86 -23.70
N GLY A 50 -4.08 17.69 -23.60
CA GLY A 50 -4.35 16.85 -24.79
C GLY A 50 -5.45 17.45 -25.68
N PRO A 51 -5.39 17.26 -27.02
CA PRO A 51 -6.53 17.57 -27.89
C PRO A 51 -7.79 16.82 -27.39
N PRO A 52 -9.02 17.29 -27.71
CA PRO A 52 -10.24 16.58 -27.40
C PRO A 52 -10.33 15.32 -28.28
N GLU A 53 -9.54 14.32 -27.93
CA GLU A 53 -9.57 13.00 -28.53
C GLU A 53 -10.77 12.29 -27.92
N SER A 54 -11.66 11.79 -28.76
CA SER A 54 -12.56 10.69 -28.40
C SER A 54 -11.67 9.52 -27.98
N GLY A 55 -11.33 9.45 -26.69
CA GLY A 55 -10.42 8.46 -26.16
C GLY A 55 -10.90 7.05 -26.52
N LEU A 56 -9.96 6.15 -26.79
CA LEU A 56 -10.26 4.73 -26.86
C LEU A 56 -10.82 4.29 -25.50
N LEU A 57 -11.70 3.30 -25.50
CA LEU A 57 -11.98 2.57 -24.25
C LEU A 57 -10.65 2.04 -23.70
N LEU A 58 -10.47 2.07 -22.38
CA LEU A 58 -9.22 1.61 -21.73
C LEU A 58 -8.80 0.22 -22.23
N ALA A 59 -9.76 -0.68 -22.40
CA ALA A 59 -9.51 -2.02 -22.94
C ALA A 59 -8.94 -1.98 -24.37
N ASP A 60 -9.42 -1.08 -25.22
CA ASP A 60 -8.93 -0.91 -26.59
C ASP A 60 -7.57 -0.20 -26.62
N ALA A 61 -7.30 0.70 -25.68
CA ALA A 61 -5.99 1.31 -25.50
C ALA A 61 -4.94 0.28 -25.08
N ILE A 62 -5.25 -0.58 -24.09
CA ILE A 62 -4.35 -1.64 -23.61
C ILE A 62 -4.02 -2.63 -24.74
N ARG A 63 -5.02 -3.04 -25.54
CA ARG A 63 -4.82 -3.94 -26.69
C ARG A 63 -3.90 -3.39 -27.76
N LYS A 64 -3.73 -2.06 -27.82
CA LYS A 64 -2.83 -1.40 -28.78
C LYS A 64 -1.40 -1.26 -28.26
N ILE A 65 -1.12 -1.60 -26.99
CA ILE A 65 0.25 -1.57 -26.46
C ILE A 65 1.04 -2.71 -27.14
N PRO A 66 2.11 -2.39 -27.89
CA PRO A 66 2.90 -3.42 -28.55
C PRO A 66 3.65 -4.26 -27.52
N LEU A 67 3.68 -5.58 -27.75
CA LEU A 67 4.54 -6.48 -26.99
C LEU A 67 5.97 -6.39 -27.53
N ALA A 68 6.94 -6.28 -26.64
CA ALA A 68 8.35 -6.26 -26.98
C ALA A 68 9.16 -6.97 -25.89
N GLU A 69 10.35 -7.46 -26.25
CA GLU A 69 11.32 -7.97 -25.28
C GLU A 69 11.94 -6.82 -24.47
N GLU A 70 12.39 -7.14 -23.25
CA GLU A 70 13.13 -6.21 -22.40
C GLU A 70 14.41 -5.75 -23.11
N LYS A 71 14.70 -4.44 -23.05
CA LYS A 71 15.91 -3.86 -23.65
C LYS A 71 16.83 -3.34 -22.56
N ARG A 72 17.86 -4.13 -22.26
CA ARG A 72 18.81 -3.84 -21.18
C ARG A 72 20.15 -3.30 -21.65
N THR A 73 20.28 -3.01 -22.95
CA THR A 73 21.54 -2.56 -23.53
C THR A 73 21.98 -1.25 -22.90
N GLY A 74 23.20 -1.24 -22.34
CA GLY A 74 23.77 -0.07 -21.68
C GLY A 74 23.52 0.02 -20.18
N TYR A 75 22.64 -0.84 -19.62
CA TYR A 75 22.43 -0.90 -18.18
C TYR A 75 23.72 -1.25 -17.45
N LYS A 76 24.08 -0.41 -16.49
CA LYS A 76 25.15 -0.68 -15.51
C LYS A 76 24.63 -0.35 -14.13
N ARG A 77 24.77 -1.29 -13.18
CA ARG A 77 24.23 -1.11 -11.83
C ARG A 77 24.83 0.10 -11.11
N ASP A 78 26.09 0.37 -11.37
CA ASP A 78 26.86 1.48 -10.79
C ASP A 78 26.46 2.87 -11.32
N SER A 79 25.63 2.95 -12.37
CA SER A 79 25.00 4.19 -12.82
C SER A 79 23.98 4.73 -11.82
N PHE A 80 23.41 3.86 -10.97
CA PHE A 80 22.48 4.24 -9.92
C PHE A 80 23.23 4.37 -8.60
N LYS A 81 23.61 5.62 -8.25
CA LYS A 81 24.22 5.90 -6.96
C LYS A 81 23.16 5.77 -5.88
N HIS A 82 23.49 5.02 -4.83
CA HIS A 82 22.59 4.83 -3.70
C HIS A 82 22.98 5.79 -2.57
N TRP A 83 21.98 6.18 -1.78
CA TRP A 83 22.15 6.92 -0.53
C TRP A 83 22.95 8.21 -0.70
N VAL A 84 22.49 9.03 -1.64
CA VAL A 84 23.06 10.36 -1.84
C VAL A 84 22.40 11.33 -0.86
N ASP A 85 23.18 12.27 -0.37
CA ASP A 85 22.71 13.43 0.37
C ASP A 85 22.73 14.60 -0.63
N GLU A 86 21.64 14.75 -1.39
CA GLU A 86 21.58 15.66 -2.55
C GLU A 86 21.46 17.12 -2.11
N ASP A 87 20.75 17.38 -1.01
CA ASP A 87 20.56 18.72 -0.45
C ASP A 87 21.61 19.09 0.62
N THR A 88 22.48 18.15 0.99
CA THR A 88 23.60 18.34 1.92
C THR A 88 23.14 18.71 3.33
N ASP A 89 22.00 18.17 3.77
CA ASP A 89 21.46 18.40 5.11
C ASP A 89 21.99 17.37 6.16
N GLY A 90 22.73 16.36 5.70
CA GLY A 90 23.27 15.28 6.52
C GLY A 90 22.38 14.04 6.63
N CYS A 91 21.24 14.00 5.93
CA CYS A 91 20.36 12.86 5.74
C CYS A 91 20.48 12.32 4.31
N GLN A 92 21.21 11.23 4.12
CA GLN A 92 21.18 10.52 2.84
C GLN A 92 19.78 9.93 2.57
N THR A 93 19.46 9.67 1.30
CA THR A 93 18.14 9.20 0.83
C THR A 93 17.52 8.06 1.64
N ARG A 94 18.32 7.14 2.19
CA ARG A 94 17.79 6.03 3.02
C ARG A 94 17.04 6.54 4.25
N GLN A 95 17.63 7.52 4.93
CA GLN A 95 17.09 8.06 6.17
C GLN A 95 15.84 8.87 5.87
N GLU A 96 15.87 9.66 4.79
CA GLU A 96 14.73 10.44 4.34
C GLU A 96 13.51 9.56 4.06
N VAL A 97 13.69 8.46 3.30
CA VAL A 97 12.61 7.51 3.02
C VAL A 97 12.12 6.83 4.30
N LEU A 98 13.02 6.44 5.21
CA LEU A 98 12.62 5.88 6.49
C LEU A 98 11.81 6.87 7.33
N ILE A 99 12.10 8.16 7.30
CA ILE A 99 11.30 9.18 7.97
C ILE A 99 9.93 9.32 7.27
N ALA A 100 9.92 9.38 5.94
CA ALA A 100 8.72 9.61 5.14
C ALA A 100 7.70 8.46 5.21
N GLU A 101 8.17 7.21 5.26
CA GLU A 101 7.32 6.02 5.22
C GLU A 101 7.02 5.43 6.61
N ALA A 102 7.48 6.09 7.68
CA ALA A 102 7.20 5.65 9.04
C ALA A 102 5.71 5.78 9.39
N VAL A 103 5.14 4.71 9.95
CA VAL A 103 3.82 4.75 10.60
C VAL A 103 3.92 5.52 11.91
N THR A 104 4.95 5.21 12.71
CA THR A 104 5.34 6.01 13.88
C THR A 104 6.69 6.63 13.60
N ALA A 105 6.77 7.96 13.63
CA ALA A 105 8.00 8.68 13.33
C ALA A 105 9.15 8.27 14.27
N PRO A 106 10.36 7.98 13.74
CA PRO A 106 11.55 7.79 14.56
C PRO A 106 12.07 9.13 15.10
N GLU A 107 12.87 9.09 16.15
CA GLU A 107 13.66 10.23 16.58
C GLU A 107 14.89 10.40 15.69
N GLN A 108 15.16 11.63 15.25
CA GLN A 108 16.32 11.97 14.44
C GLN A 108 17.41 12.62 15.30
N GLY A 109 18.55 11.94 15.40
CA GLY A 109 19.76 12.42 16.07
C GLY A 109 20.76 13.09 15.11
N ALA A 110 21.97 13.34 15.63
CA ALA A 110 23.05 13.92 14.84
C ALA A 110 23.41 13.05 13.62
N ARG A 111 23.70 13.72 12.48
CA ARG A 111 23.98 13.05 11.19
C ARG A 111 22.86 12.08 10.77
N CYS A 112 21.63 12.46 11.05
CA CYS A 112 20.43 11.71 10.70
C CYS A 112 20.40 10.27 11.26
N ALA A 113 21.00 10.05 12.43
CA ALA A 113 20.89 8.77 13.11
C ALA A 113 19.45 8.58 13.61
N LEU A 114 18.73 7.57 13.09
CA LEU A 114 17.35 7.30 13.47
C LEU A 114 17.28 6.30 14.62
N THR A 115 16.42 6.59 15.62
CA THR A 115 16.12 5.68 16.73
C THR A 115 14.62 5.53 16.96
N GLY A 116 14.17 4.30 17.23
CA GLY A 116 12.76 3.99 17.36
C GLY A 116 12.01 3.99 16.02
N GLY A 117 10.71 4.30 16.08
CA GLY A 117 9.81 4.28 14.94
C GLY A 117 9.16 2.92 14.65
N SER A 118 8.18 2.93 13.75
CA SER A 118 7.58 1.72 13.21
C SER A 118 7.22 1.89 11.74
N TRP A 119 7.32 0.81 10.99
CA TRP A 119 7.01 0.74 9.56
C TRP A 119 6.17 -0.49 9.30
N LEU A 120 5.31 -0.43 8.29
CA LEU A 120 4.57 -1.58 7.78
C LEU A 120 5.15 -1.97 6.44
N SER A 121 5.65 -3.20 6.33
CA SER A 121 6.15 -3.73 5.06
C SER A 121 4.99 -4.00 4.11
N TYR A 122 5.06 -3.43 2.90
CA TYR A 122 4.03 -3.58 1.88
C TYR A 122 3.93 -4.99 1.30
N TYR A 123 5.03 -5.75 1.32
CA TYR A 123 5.11 -7.03 0.64
C TYR A 123 4.59 -8.21 1.46
N ASP A 124 4.74 -8.15 2.77
CA ASP A 124 4.41 -9.25 3.69
C ASP A 124 3.53 -8.81 4.87
N GLU A 125 3.09 -7.55 4.88
CA GLU A 125 2.19 -6.97 5.89
C GLU A 125 2.73 -7.06 7.33
N VAL A 126 4.06 -7.12 7.48
CA VAL A 126 4.73 -7.20 8.79
C VAL A 126 5.06 -5.80 9.32
N GLU A 127 4.67 -5.54 10.57
CA GLU A 127 5.17 -4.36 11.30
C GLU A 127 6.62 -4.60 11.75
N VAL A 128 7.49 -3.62 11.46
CA VAL A 128 8.91 -3.64 11.77
C VAL A 128 9.24 -2.40 12.60
N THR A 129 10.00 -2.59 13.69
CA THR A 129 10.46 -1.50 14.58
C THR A 129 11.97 -1.33 14.60
N ASP A 130 12.71 -2.27 14.02
CA ASP A 130 14.15 -2.14 13.78
C ASP A 130 14.39 -1.77 12.32
N ALA A 131 14.73 -0.50 12.07
CA ALA A 131 15.02 0.02 10.74
C ALA A 131 16.14 -0.72 10.00
N LYS A 132 17.01 -1.49 10.69
CA LYS A 132 18.04 -2.31 10.04
C LYS A 132 17.49 -3.56 9.37
N ARG A 133 16.27 -3.96 9.73
CA ARG A 133 15.56 -5.10 9.11
C ARG A 133 14.76 -4.70 7.87
N LEU A 134 14.81 -3.43 7.49
CA LEU A 134 14.13 -2.88 6.32
C LEU A 134 15.14 -2.56 5.23
N ASP A 135 14.81 -3.01 4.02
CA ASP A 135 15.39 -2.54 2.77
C ASP A 135 14.38 -1.61 2.10
N ILE A 136 14.89 -0.58 1.41
CA ILE A 136 14.09 0.24 0.51
C ILE A 136 14.38 -0.29 -0.88
N ASP A 137 13.36 -0.86 -1.50
CA ASP A 137 13.48 -1.51 -2.79
C ASP A 137 12.86 -0.70 -3.92
N HIS A 138 13.28 -1.02 -5.14
CA HIS A 138 12.67 -0.46 -6.33
C HIS A 138 11.48 -1.32 -6.73
N MET A 139 10.28 -0.73 -6.78
CA MET A 139 9.07 -1.43 -7.23
C MET A 139 9.22 -2.03 -8.64
N VAL A 140 9.94 -1.33 -9.51
CA VAL A 140 10.39 -1.83 -10.81
C VAL A 140 11.90 -2.01 -10.74
N PRO A 141 12.45 -3.20 -11.04
CA PRO A 141 13.89 -3.41 -11.01
C PRO A 141 14.63 -2.37 -11.86
N LEU A 142 15.73 -1.80 -11.37
CA LEU A 142 16.53 -0.76 -12.06
C LEU A 142 16.87 -1.09 -13.52
N ALA A 143 17.39 -2.30 -13.67
CA ALA A 143 17.27 -3.20 -14.80
C ALA A 143 16.25 -2.89 -15.92
N GLU A 144 14.97 -2.87 -15.55
CA GLU A 144 13.80 -2.75 -16.44
C GLU A 144 13.37 -1.29 -16.62
N ALA A 145 13.82 -0.41 -15.72
CA ALA A 145 13.56 1.03 -15.76
C ALA A 145 14.65 1.81 -16.53
N TRP A 146 15.52 1.12 -17.27
CA TRP A 146 16.67 1.67 -17.99
C TRP A 146 16.34 2.15 -19.42
#